data_AF-A0A1V4Q5N0-F1
#
_entry.id   AF-A0A1V4Q5N0-F1
#
_cell.length_a   1.000
_cell.length_b   1.000
_cell.length_c   1.000
_cell.angle_alpha   90.00
_cell.angle_beta   90.00
_cell.angle_gamma   90.00
#
_symmetry.space_group_name_H-M   'P 1'
#
loop_
_entity.id
_entity.type
_entity.pdbx_description
1 polymer ?
#
loop_
_entity_poly.entity_id
_entity_poly.type
_entity_poly.pdbx_seq_one_letter_code
_entity_poly.pdbx_strand_id
1 'polypeptide(L)'
;MSATVSADEIAQQIIDLLTDLSPSPNDDPPLWPWSLIAAHLPSGYWRRLEALDKLANAGRVVEVKVGGTPYVGLCDGFCQEAHRVSTERGEPDLGLAV
;
A
#
# COMPACT_ATOMS: atom_id res chain seq x y z
N MET A 1 20.29 22.53 -2.00
CA MET A 1 20.10 21.40 -1.05
C MET A 1 18.65 20.97 -1.20
N SER A 2 18.38 19.88 -1.91
CA SER A 2 17.01 19.37 -2.03
C SER A 2 16.63 18.72 -0.69
N ALA A 3 15.53 19.17 -0.08
CA ALA A 3 14.98 18.53 1.10
C ALA A 3 14.71 17.05 0.79
N THR A 4 15.15 16.15 1.67
CA THR A 4 14.87 14.73 1.51
C THR A 4 13.42 14.51 1.94
N VAL A 5 12.55 14.17 1.00
CA VAL A 5 11.15 13.82 1.27
C VAL A 5 11.12 12.63 2.23
N SER A 6 10.39 12.77 3.33
CA SER A 6 10.28 11.75 4.38
C SER A 6 9.47 10.54 3.90
N ALA A 7 9.65 9.40 4.57
CA ALA A 7 8.84 8.21 4.28
C ALA A 7 7.34 8.45 4.59
N ASP A 8 7.02 9.28 5.58
CA ASP A 8 5.64 9.66 5.92
C ASP A 8 4.96 10.48 4.82
N GLU A 9 5.67 11.44 4.23
CA GLU A 9 5.16 12.21 3.10
C GLU A 9 4.92 11.33 1.87
N ILE A 10 5.78 10.34 1.63
CA ILE A 10 5.60 9.38 0.53
C ILE A 10 4.42 8.44 0.83
N ALA A 11 4.27 7.99 2.08
CA ALA A 11 3.15 7.16 2.49
C ALA A 11 1.82 7.88 2.26
N GLN A 12 1.73 9.17 2.61
CA GLN A 12 0.54 9.96 2.32
C GLN A 12 0.29 10.09 0.81
N GLN A 13 1.34 10.35 0.01
CA GLN A 13 1.20 10.42 -1.45
C GLN A 13 0.76 9.11 -2.10
N ILE A 14 1.14 7.95 -1.55
CA ILE A 14 0.64 6.64 -2.00
C ILE A 14 -0.87 6.56 -1.77
N ILE A 15 -1.36 6.96 -0.60
CA ILE A 15 -2.80 6.95 -0.28
C ILE A 15 -3.57 7.91 -1.19
N ASP A 16 -3.07 9.13 -1.38
CA ASP A 16 -3.71 10.13 -2.23
C ASP A 16 -3.79 9.62 -3.68
N LEU A 17 -2.69 9.08 -4.22
CA LEU A 17 -2.66 8.53 -5.57
C LEU A 17 -3.62 7.35 -5.75
N LEU A 18 -3.66 6.41 -4.80
CA LEU A 18 -4.59 5.28 -4.86
C LEU A 18 -6.06 5.74 -4.75
N THR A 19 -6.32 6.79 -3.98
CA THR A 19 -7.66 7.39 -3.85
C THR A 19 -8.08 8.04 -5.15
N ASP A 20 -7.20 8.81 -5.80
CA ASP A 20 -7.45 9.48 -7.07
C ASP A 20 -7.66 8.49 -8.23
N LEU A 21 -7.00 7.33 -8.17
CA LEU A 21 -7.16 6.24 -9.14
C LEU A 21 -8.43 5.40 -8.90
N SER A 22 -9.08 5.55 -7.74
CA SER A 22 -10.26 4.76 -7.42
C SER A 22 -11.51 5.35 -8.10
N PRO A 23 -12.22 4.59 -8.95
CA PRO A 23 -13.29 5.12 -9.78
C PRO A 23 -14.56 5.53 -9.01
N SER A 24 -14.76 4.99 -7.80
CA SER A 24 -15.93 5.26 -6.95
C SER A 24 -15.66 4.87 -5.50
N PRO A 25 -16.16 5.63 -4.51
CA PRO A 25 -16.07 5.26 -3.09
C PRO A 25 -16.95 4.05 -2.72
N ASN A 26 -17.83 3.59 -3.62
CA ASN A 26 -18.74 2.47 -3.40
C ASN A 26 -18.31 1.17 -4.11
N ASP A 27 -17.25 1.21 -4.91
CA ASP A 27 -16.73 0.02 -5.59
C ASP A 27 -15.54 -0.54 -4.80
N ASP A 28 -15.27 -1.84 -4.98
CA ASP A 28 -14.09 -2.47 -4.40
C ASP A 28 -12.82 -1.74 -4.89
N PRO A 29 -11.90 -1.34 -3.99
CA PRO A 29 -10.73 -0.57 -4.37
C PRO A 29 -9.86 -1.37 -5.36
N PRO A 30 -9.62 -0.84 -6.58
CA PRO A 30 -8.85 -1.55 -7.58
C PRO A 30 -7.38 -1.70 -7.17
N LEU A 31 -6.79 -2.82 -7.58
CA LEU A 31 -5.36 -3.10 -7.42
C LEU A 31 -4.58 -2.52 -8.60
N TRP A 32 -3.50 -1.80 -8.31
CA TRP A 32 -2.64 -1.17 -9.32
C TRP A 32 -1.21 -1.72 -9.25
N PRO A 33 -0.53 -1.92 -10.40
CA PRO A 33 0.86 -2.36 -10.39
C PRO A 33 1.74 -1.39 -9.58
N TRP A 34 2.59 -1.91 -8.69
CA TRP A 34 3.50 -1.07 -7.90
C TRP A 34 4.42 -0.23 -8.77
N SER A 35 4.84 -0.74 -9.92
CA SER A 35 5.68 0.01 -10.87
C SER A 35 4.99 1.28 -11.38
N LEU A 36 3.67 1.26 -11.56
CA LEU A 36 2.88 2.42 -11.97
C LEU A 36 2.84 3.44 -10.82
N ILE A 37 2.47 3.01 -9.62
CA ILE A 37 2.42 3.87 -8.43
C ILE A 37 3.79 4.51 -8.18
N ALA A 38 4.85 3.69 -8.15
CA ALA A 38 6.21 4.12 -7.87
C ALA A 38 6.76 5.12 -8.89
N ALA A 39 6.28 5.11 -10.14
CA ALA A 39 6.69 6.09 -11.15
C ALA A 39 6.22 7.52 -10.82
N HIS A 40 5.17 7.67 -10.03
CA HIS A 40 4.62 8.97 -9.62
C HIS A 40 5.17 9.49 -8.29
N LEU A 41 5.85 8.63 -7.51
CA LEU A 41 6.37 9.01 -6.20
C LEU A 41 7.74 9.69 -6.30
N PRO A 42 8.06 10.64 -5.41
CA PRO A 42 9.41 11.17 -5.26
C PRO A 42 10.35 10.14 -4.61
N SER A 43 11.62 10.49 -4.45
CA SER A 43 12.66 9.68 -3.78
C SER A 43 13.10 8.41 -4.52
N GLY A 44 14.08 7.69 -3.97
CA GLY A 44 14.59 6.44 -4.53
C GLY A 44 13.79 5.20 -4.12
N TYR A 45 14.05 4.08 -4.80
CA TYR A 45 13.36 2.79 -4.62
C TYR A 45 13.19 2.39 -3.14
N TRP A 46 14.28 2.36 -2.36
CA TRP A 46 14.24 1.91 -0.96
C TRP A 46 13.34 2.76 -0.06
N ARG A 47 13.30 4.07 -0.28
CA ARG A 47 12.46 4.97 0.52
C ARG A 47 10.97 4.81 0.17
N ARG A 48 10.65 4.55 -1.10
CA ARG A 48 9.29 4.23 -1.53
C ARG A 48 8.83 2.89 -0.96
N LEU A 49 9.72 1.90 -0.93
CA LEU A 49 9.45 0.59 -0.33
C LEU A 49 9.23 0.69 1.18
N GLU A 50 10.07 1.45 1.90
CA GLU A 50 9.90 1.73 3.33
C GLU A 50 8.54 2.38 3.64
N ALA A 51 8.11 3.33 2.80
CA ALA A 51 6.78 3.94 2.93
C ALA A 51 5.64 2.95 2.66
N LEU A 52 5.79 2.09 1.64
CA LEU A 52 4.81 1.05 1.32
C LEU A 52 4.69 0.02 2.46
N ASP A 53 5.82 -0.50 2.95
CA ASP A 53 5.87 -1.43 4.07
C ASP A 53 5.19 -0.83 5.31
N LYS A 54 5.41 0.46 5.59
CA LYS A 54 4.76 1.14 6.70
C LYS A 54 3.25 1.15 6.57
N LEU A 55 2.71 1.39 5.37
CA LEU A 55 1.28 1.38 5.12
C LEU A 55 0.68 -0.03 5.21
N ALA A 56 1.39 -1.04 4.70
CA ALA A 56 0.96 -2.43 4.76
C ALA A 56 0.90 -2.92 6.22
N ASN A 57 1.95 -2.67 7.00
CA ASN A 57 1.99 -3.01 8.43
C ASN A 57 0.89 -2.28 9.24
N ALA A 58 0.46 -1.11 8.78
CA ALA A 58 -0.63 -0.36 9.39
C ALA A 58 -2.03 -0.81 8.91
N GLY A 59 -2.13 -1.81 8.02
CA GLY A 59 -3.38 -2.28 7.44
C GLY A 59 -4.06 -1.23 6.56
N ARG A 60 -3.32 -0.26 6.02
CA ARG A 60 -3.88 0.84 5.22
C ARG A 60 -3.91 0.54 3.73
N VAL A 61 -3.00 -0.32 3.28
CA VAL A 61 -2.93 -0.83 1.92
C VAL A 61 -2.75 -2.33 1.97
N VAL A 62 -3.08 -3.00 0.87
CA VAL A 62 -2.78 -4.40 0.63
C VAL A 62 -1.77 -4.52 -0.50
N GLU A 63 -0.80 -5.43 -0.36
CA GLU A 63 0.10 -5.84 -1.44
C GLU A 63 -0.22 -7.30 -1.81
N VAL A 64 -0.39 -7.56 -3.11
CA VAL A 64 -0.58 -8.92 -3.64
C VAL A 64 0.28 -9.13 -4.88
N LYS A 65 0.71 -10.37 -5.14
CA LYS A 65 1.62 -10.70 -6.25
C LYS A 65 0.94 -11.56 -7.32
N VAL A 66 0.39 -10.92 -8.35
CA VAL A 66 -0.21 -11.63 -9.48
C VAL A 66 0.85 -11.91 -10.55
N GLY A 67 1.13 -13.19 -10.81
CA GLY A 67 2.11 -13.60 -11.83
C GLY A 67 3.52 -13.04 -11.58
N GLY A 68 3.91 -12.86 -10.30
CA GLY A 68 5.18 -12.28 -9.90
C GLY A 68 5.26 -10.75 -9.98
N THR A 69 4.20 -10.08 -10.45
CA THR A 69 4.11 -8.62 -10.47
C THR A 69 3.42 -8.15 -9.18
N PRO A 70 4.05 -7.25 -8.39
CA PRO A 70 3.41 -6.70 -7.20
C PRO A 70 2.34 -5.67 -7.56
N TYR A 71 1.17 -5.82 -6.95
CA TYR A 71 0.05 -4.89 -7.03
C TYR A 71 -0.29 -4.36 -5.65
N VAL A 72 -0.73 -3.11 -5.60
CA VAL A 72 -1.09 -2.41 -4.36
C VAL A 72 -2.46 -1.78 -4.52
N GLY A 73 -3.27 -1.84 -3.47
CA GLY A 73 -4.57 -1.18 -3.39
C GLY A 73 -4.88 -0.67 -1.99
N LEU A 74 -5.90 0.18 -1.87
CA LEU A 74 -6.40 0.61 -0.57
C LEU A 74 -7.04 -0.57 0.15
N CYS A 75 -6.83 -0.64 1.46
CA CYS A 75 -7.47 -1.64 2.29
C CYS A 75 -8.87 -1.17 2.69
N ASP A 76 -9.90 -1.94 2.31
CA ASP A 76 -11.29 -1.75 2.72
C ASP A 76 -11.53 -2.11 4.20
N GLY A 77 -12.77 -1.95 4.67
CA GLY A 77 -13.12 -2.27 6.05
C GLY A 77 -12.94 -3.75 6.41
N PHE A 78 -13.10 -4.66 5.44
CA PHE A 78 -12.94 -6.08 5.68
C PHE A 78 -11.47 -6.45 5.89
N CYS A 79 -10.55 -6.00 5.03
CA CYS A 79 -9.13 -6.30 5.19
C CYS A 79 -8.53 -5.56 6.38
N GLN A 80 -9.03 -4.36 6.76
CA GLN A 80 -8.61 -3.68 7.98
C GLN A 80 -8.95 -4.51 9.23
N GLU A 81 -10.16 -5.08 9.25
CA GLU A 81 -10.61 -5.93 10.35
C GLU A 81 -9.86 -7.27 10.36
N ALA A 82 -9.61 -7.88 9.19
CA ALA A 82 -8.80 -9.07 9.07
C ALA A 82 -7.35 -8.84 9.56
N HIS A 83 -6.75 -7.70 9.21
CA HIS A 83 -5.43 -7.28 9.66
C HIS A 83 -5.38 -7.10 11.19
N ARG A 84 -6.39 -6.41 11.75
CA ARG A 84 -6.53 -6.21 13.19
C ARG A 84 -6.59 -7.55 13.93
N VAL A 85 -7.45 -8.46 13.49
CA VAL A 85 -7.62 -9.79 14.09
C VAL A 85 -6.35 -10.63 13.97
N SER A 86 -5.68 -10.61 12.82
CA SER A 86 -4.40 -11.30 12.61
C SER A 86 -3.33 -10.80 13.59
N THR A 87 -3.21 -9.46 13.72
CA THR A 87 -2.28 -8.80 14.65
C THR A 87 -2.58 -9.18 16.11
N GLU A 88 -3.85 -9.19 16.52
CA GLU A 88 -4.27 -9.58 17.87
C GLU A 88 -3.98 -11.04 18.20
N ARG A 89 -4.02 -11.92 17.20
CA ARG A 89 -3.72 -13.34 17.35
C ARG A 89 -2.22 -13.66 17.33
N GLY A 90 -1.38 -12.69 17.00
CA GLY A 90 0.05 -12.91 16.79
C GLY A 90 0.33 -13.86 15.62
N GLU A 91 -0.60 -13.93 14.66
CA GLU A 91 -0.39 -14.67 13.43
C GLU A 91 0.65 -13.93 12.58
N PRO A 92 1.60 -14.63 11.95
CA PRO A 92 2.55 -13.98 11.06
C PRO A 92 1.79 -13.27 9.94
N ASP A 93 2.23 -12.08 9.58
CA ASP A 93 1.76 -11.37 8.39
C ASP A 93 2.18 -12.18 7.15
N LEU A 94 1.33 -13.13 6.78
CA LEU A 94 1.46 -13.94 5.58
C LEU A 94 1.05 -13.05 4.42
N GLY A 95 1.91 -12.07 4.06
CA GLY A 95 1.67 -11.18 2.93
C GLY A 95 1.05 -11.98 1.79
N LEU A 96 -0.20 -11.65 1.46
CA LEU A 96 -1.11 -12.47 0.67
C LEU A 96 -0.50 -12.75 -0.70
N ALA A 97 0.22 -13.86 -0.80
CA ALA A 97 0.74 -14.40 -2.04
C ALA A 97 -0.36 -15.27 -2.65
N VAL A 98 -1.20 -14.66 -3.48
CA VAL A 98 -2.11 -15.35 -4.41
C VAL A 98 -1.70 -15.01 -5.84
#